data_AF-W9GQH2-F1
#
_entry.id   AF-W9GQH2-F1
#
_cell.length_a   1.000
_cell.length_b   1.000
_cell.length_c   1.000
_cell.angle_alpha   90.00
_cell.angle_beta   90.00
_cell.angle_gamma   90.00
#
_symmetry.space_group_name_H-M   'P 1'
#
loop_
_entity.id
_entity.type
_entity.pdbx_description
1 polymer ?
#
loop_
_entity_poly.entity_id
_entity_poly.type
_entity_poly.pdbx_seq_one_letter_code
_entity_poly.pdbx_strand_id
1 'polypeptide(L)'
;MAGIADWWAGNGHEDQRIKWAVTIQHENHGDLTITWFPNSPVERFKIVLALPPAIWRIDYDPNDRHPNPLSTIPALPRGIILGSHFHAWEDNRHLMKGNMPPPRLRFARPLPADISGLHACLRWFCQHVNIALDGTTVPPPPSADRLL
;
A
#
# COMPACT_ATOMS: atom_id res chain seq x y z
N MET A 1 -17.62 -7.97 15.90
CA MET A 1 -18.21 -8.13 14.56
C MET A 1 -17.21 -7.57 13.57
N ALA A 2 -16.65 -8.41 12.70
CA ALA A 2 -15.85 -7.94 11.56
C ALA A 2 -16.83 -7.31 10.55
N GLY A 3 -16.74 -6.01 10.32
CA GLY A 3 -17.56 -5.34 9.31
C GLY A 3 -17.19 -5.87 7.93
N ILE A 4 -18.19 -6.08 7.07
CA ILE A 4 -17.96 -6.29 5.65
C ILE A 4 -17.42 -4.96 5.11
N ALA A 5 -16.19 -4.95 4.61
CA ALA A 5 -15.60 -3.75 4.04
C ALA A 5 -16.17 -3.57 2.62
N ASP A 6 -17.04 -2.59 2.44
CA ASP A 6 -17.59 -2.23 1.12
C ASP A 6 -16.74 -1.16 0.44
N TRP A 7 -16.71 -1.15 -0.90
CA TRP A 7 -16.02 -0.10 -1.66
C TRP A 7 -16.81 1.21 -1.59
N TRP A 8 -16.11 2.33 -1.38
CA TRP A 8 -16.67 3.67 -1.53
C TRP A 8 -15.78 4.56 -2.39
N ALA A 9 -16.39 5.59 -2.98
CA ALA A 9 -15.66 6.62 -3.72
C ALA A 9 -14.63 7.30 -2.81
N GLY A 10 -13.37 7.31 -3.24
CA GLY A 10 -12.29 7.97 -2.53
C GLY A 10 -12.31 9.49 -2.69
N ASN A 11 -11.18 10.13 -2.41
CA ASN A 11 -11.06 11.58 -2.48
C ASN A 11 -10.79 12.07 -3.92
N GLY A 12 -10.43 11.17 -4.83
CA GLY A 12 -10.25 11.46 -6.26
C GLY A 12 -11.50 11.08 -7.03
N HIS A 13 -11.72 11.73 -8.18
CA HIS A 13 -12.85 11.44 -9.06
C HIS A 13 -12.82 10.03 -9.69
N GLU A 14 -11.74 9.27 -9.47
CA GLU A 14 -11.48 8.00 -10.16
C GLU A 14 -10.97 6.90 -9.22
N ASP A 15 -10.94 7.12 -7.91
CA ASP A 15 -10.48 6.11 -6.96
C ASP A 15 -11.63 5.52 -6.12
N GLN A 16 -11.55 4.21 -5.89
CA GLN A 16 -12.45 3.46 -5.02
C GLN A 16 -11.63 2.94 -3.84
N ARG A 17 -12.20 2.94 -2.64
CA ARG A 17 -11.46 2.58 -1.42
C ARG A 17 -12.20 1.58 -0.57
N ILE A 18 -11.44 0.71 0.10
CA ILE A 18 -11.90 -0.13 1.20
C ILE A 18 -10.93 0.05 2.38
N LYS A 19 -11.44 -0.04 3.61
CA LYS A 19 -10.65 0.14 4.86
C LYS A 19 -11.20 -0.80 5.92
N TRP A 20 -10.29 -1.40 6.66
CA TRP A 20 -10.63 -2.17 7.86
C TRP A 20 -9.58 -1.92 8.94
N ALA A 21 -10.06 -1.99 10.18
CA ALA A 21 -9.18 -2.08 11.33
C ALA A 21 -8.49 -3.45 11.32
N VAL A 22 -7.18 -3.46 11.50
CA VAL A 22 -6.35 -4.67 11.59
C VAL A 22 -5.61 -4.71 12.90
N THR A 23 -5.27 -5.92 13.33
CA THR A 23 -4.33 -6.12 14.44
C THR A 23 -2.98 -6.50 13.87
N ILE A 24 -1.93 -5.86 14.37
CA ILE A 24 -0.53 -6.09 14.01
C ILE A 24 0.15 -6.74 15.20
N GLN A 25 0.75 -7.90 15.00
CA GLN A 25 1.48 -8.64 16.05
C GLN A 25 0.69 -8.82 17.35
N HIS A 26 -0.63 -9.06 17.26
CA HIS A 26 -1.53 -9.26 18.41
C HIS A 26 -1.70 -8.10 19.41
N GLU A 27 -1.02 -6.96 19.21
CA GLU A 27 -0.95 -5.89 20.21
C GLU A 27 -1.36 -4.51 19.69
N ASN A 28 -1.04 -4.18 18.44
CA ASN A 28 -1.26 -2.83 17.89
C ASN A 28 -2.41 -2.80 16.90
N HIS A 29 -3.30 -1.82 17.03
CA HIS A 29 -4.37 -1.58 16.07
C HIS A 29 -3.89 -0.60 14.98
N GLY A 30 -4.12 -0.98 13.72
CA GLY A 30 -3.87 -0.14 12.56
C GLY A 30 -5.05 -0.16 11.61
N ASP A 31 -4.96 0.65 10.57
CA ASP A 31 -5.91 0.69 9.47
C ASP A 31 -5.24 0.15 8.21
N LEU A 32 -5.79 -0.93 7.65
CA LEU A 32 -5.43 -1.40 6.31
C LEU A 32 -6.42 -0.80 5.31
N THR A 33 -5.89 -0.09 4.31
CA THR A 33 -6.67 0.54 3.25
C THR A 33 -6.22 0.02 1.90
N ILE A 34 -7.16 -0.33 1.03
CA ILE A 34 -6.89 -0.53 -0.39
C ILE A 34 -7.53 0.61 -1.17
N THR A 35 -6.79 1.16 -2.12
CA THR A 35 -7.31 2.13 -3.10
C THR A 35 -7.18 1.51 -4.49
N TRP A 36 -8.27 1.44 -5.23
CA TRP A 36 -8.38 0.88 -6.57
C TRP A 36 -8.68 1.99 -7.58
N PHE A 37 -8.09 1.91 -8.77
CA PHE A 37 -8.30 2.90 -9.84
C PHE A 37 -8.93 2.21 -11.05
N PRO A 38 -10.26 2.00 -11.06
CA PRO A 38 -10.94 1.16 -12.05
C PRO A 38 -10.84 1.69 -13.48
N ASN A 39 -10.71 2.99 -13.67
CA ASN A 39 -10.67 3.63 -14.99
C ASN A 39 -9.23 3.83 -15.52
N SER A 40 -8.23 3.29 -14.84
CA SER A 40 -6.85 3.36 -15.30
C SER A 40 -6.63 2.45 -16.52
N PRO A 41 -5.83 2.87 -17.52
CA PRO A 41 -5.52 2.04 -18.69
C PRO A 41 -4.67 0.80 -18.37
N VAL A 42 -4.06 0.77 -17.18
CA VAL A 42 -3.35 -0.38 -16.61
C VAL A 42 -3.86 -0.66 -15.21
N GLU A 43 -3.72 -1.89 -14.72
CA GLU A 43 -4.08 -2.22 -13.35
C GLU A 43 -3.29 -1.34 -12.37
N ARG A 44 -4.02 -0.57 -11.56
CA ARG A 44 -3.44 0.30 -10.55
C ARG A 44 -4.17 0.18 -9.23
N PHE A 45 -3.40 0.09 -8.15
CA PHE A 45 -3.94 0.11 -6.80
C PHE A 45 -2.88 0.50 -5.78
N LYS A 46 -3.34 0.81 -4.56
CA LYS A 46 -2.49 1.02 -3.39
C LYS A 46 -2.97 0.14 -2.25
N ILE A 47 -2.02 -0.37 -1.48
CA ILE A 47 -2.29 -1.07 -0.21
C ILE A 47 -1.53 -0.30 0.86
N VAL A 48 -2.21 0.21 1.88
CA VAL A 48 -1.62 1.09 2.89
C VAL A 48 -1.93 0.53 4.27
N LEU A 49 -0.90 0.40 5.11
CA LEU A 49 -1.05 0.23 6.55
C LEU A 49 -0.77 1.56 7.24
N ALA A 50 -1.74 2.04 8.02
CA ALA A 50 -1.60 3.25 8.82
C ALA A 50 -1.74 2.94 10.31
N LEU A 51 -0.76 3.40 11.08
CA LEU A 51 -0.89 3.71 12.50
C LEU A 51 -0.76 5.22 12.55
N PRO A 52 -1.89 5.94 12.33
CA PRO A 52 -1.92 7.22 11.64
C PRO A 52 -0.73 8.12 11.97
N PRO A 53 0.12 8.45 10.98
CA PRO A 53 0.04 8.31 9.52
C PRO A 53 0.40 6.91 8.95
N ALA A 54 0.54 6.83 7.61
CA ALA A 54 0.96 5.62 6.90
C ALA A 54 2.39 5.19 7.29
N ILE A 55 2.55 3.91 7.63
CA ILE A 55 3.85 3.32 8.01
C ILE A 55 4.34 2.29 6.99
N TRP A 56 3.44 1.69 6.20
CA TRP A 56 3.76 0.75 5.13
C TRP A 56 2.85 1.00 3.93
N ARG A 57 3.37 0.87 2.70
CA ARG A 57 2.56 1.07 1.49
C ARG A 57 3.07 0.28 0.29
N ILE A 58 2.18 -0.30 -0.50
CA ILE A 58 2.43 -0.67 -1.91
C ILE A 58 1.78 0.39 -2.80
N ASP A 59 2.51 0.84 -3.81
CA ASP A 59 2.00 1.55 -4.97
C ASP A 59 2.15 0.62 -6.18
N TYR A 60 1.06 -0.01 -6.61
CA TYR A 60 1.05 -0.90 -7.76
C TYR A 60 0.62 -0.10 -8.99
N ASP A 61 1.57 0.14 -9.87
CA ASP A 61 1.40 0.81 -11.15
C ASP A 61 2.61 0.44 -12.02
N PRO A 62 2.44 -0.43 -13.04
CA PRO A 62 3.52 -0.91 -13.89
C PRO A 62 4.30 0.21 -14.61
N ASN A 63 3.72 1.40 -14.74
CA ASN A 63 4.29 2.53 -15.45
C ASN A 63 4.84 3.63 -14.52
N ASP A 64 4.82 3.41 -13.19
CA ASP A 64 5.24 4.43 -12.25
C ASP A 64 6.75 4.70 -12.30
N ARG A 65 7.13 5.90 -11.87
CA ARG A 65 8.51 6.35 -11.76
C ARG A 65 8.70 7.01 -10.40
N HIS A 66 9.22 6.26 -9.45
CA HIS A 66 9.43 6.74 -8.08
C HIS A 66 10.89 7.15 -7.86
N PRO A 67 11.19 8.44 -7.66
CA PRO A 67 12.54 8.88 -7.32
C PRO A 67 12.81 8.63 -5.83
N ASN A 68 13.71 7.70 -5.53
CA ASN A 68 14.28 7.61 -4.19
C ASN A 68 15.22 8.80 -3.94
N PRO A 69 15.19 9.40 -2.73
CA PRO A 69 16.23 10.35 -2.33
C PRO A 69 17.62 9.72 -2.49
N LEU A 70 18.63 10.56 -2.71
CA LEU A 70 20.03 10.14 -2.63
C LEU A 70 20.31 9.69 -1.18
N SER A 71 20.24 8.39 -0.94
CA SER A 71 20.42 7.79 0.37
C SER A 71 21.88 7.45 0.63
N THR A 72 22.34 7.75 1.85
CA THR A 72 23.60 7.22 2.37
C THR A 72 23.46 5.77 2.85
N ILE A 73 22.23 5.25 2.99
CA ILE A 73 21.96 3.87 3.42
C ILE A 73 22.29 2.92 2.25
N PRO A 74 23.35 2.09 2.36
CA PRO A 74 23.81 1.28 1.22
C PRO A 74 22.80 0.23 0.74
N ALA A 75 21.93 -0.25 1.63
CA ALA A 75 20.95 -1.29 1.35
C ALA A 75 19.69 -0.79 0.61
N LEU A 76 19.55 0.53 0.39
CA LEU A 76 18.41 1.13 -0.31
C LEU A 76 18.75 1.40 -1.78
N PRO A 77 17.82 1.09 -2.72
CA PRO A 77 18.00 1.46 -4.12
C PRO A 77 18.21 2.96 -4.26
N ARG A 78 19.22 3.33 -5.06
CA ARG A 78 19.52 4.73 -5.41
C ARG A 78 18.91 5.06 -6.76
N GLY A 79 18.39 6.29 -6.90
CA GLY A 79 17.84 6.78 -8.16
C GLY A 79 16.36 6.46 -8.35
N ILE A 80 15.97 6.23 -9.60
CA ILE A 80 14.56 6.05 -9.97
C ILE A 80 14.21 4.57 -9.94
N ILE A 81 13.17 4.22 -9.21
CA ILE A 81 12.50 2.92 -9.29
C ILE A 81 11.43 3.02 -10.39
N LEU A 82 11.42 2.03 -11.29
CA LEU A 82 10.45 1.93 -12.37
C LEU A 82 9.42 0.85 -12.03
N GLY A 83 8.15 1.16 -12.29
CA GLY A 83 7.00 0.28 -12.07
C GLY A 83 6.56 0.16 -10.61
N SER A 84 5.79 -0.90 -10.35
CA SER A 84 5.23 -1.18 -9.02
C SER A 84 6.31 -1.28 -7.95
N HIS A 85 6.04 -0.65 -6.81
CA HIS A 85 7.01 -0.55 -5.73
C HIS A 85 6.34 -0.53 -4.36
N PHE A 86 7.13 -0.69 -3.31
CA PHE A 86 6.66 -0.63 -1.94
C PHE A 86 7.56 0.24 -1.06
N HIS A 87 6.94 0.81 -0.04
CA HIS A 87 7.55 1.65 0.97
C HIS A 87 7.46 0.92 2.31
N ALA A 88 8.56 0.32 2.73
CA ALA A 88 8.63 -0.36 4.01
C ALA A 88 8.89 0.63 5.16
N TRP A 89 8.35 0.33 6.33
CA TRP A 89 8.54 1.12 7.55
C TRP A 89 10.00 1.11 7.96
N GLU A 90 10.66 -0.04 7.86
CA GLU A 90 12.05 -0.27 8.19
C GLU A 90 12.97 0.68 7.41
N ASP A 91 12.63 0.93 6.15
CA ASP A 91 13.37 1.81 5.25
C ASP A 91 13.09 3.30 5.53
N ASN A 92 12.00 3.65 6.21
CA ASN A 92 11.52 5.03 6.38
C ASN A 92 11.49 5.51 7.85
N ARG A 93 11.54 4.61 8.84
CA ARG A 93 11.43 4.91 10.28
C ARG A 93 12.53 5.84 10.78
N HIS A 94 13.69 5.84 10.13
CA HIS A 94 14.78 6.76 10.46
C HIS A 94 14.44 8.23 10.13
N LEU A 95 13.37 8.48 9.36
CA LEU A 95 12.85 9.82 9.05
C LEU A 95 11.90 10.34 10.14
N MET A 96 11.63 9.56 11.19
CA MET A 96 10.86 10.01 12.36
C MET A 96 11.51 11.25 12.99
N LYS A 97 10.67 12.18 13.46
CA LYS A 97 11.10 13.34 14.23
C LYS A 97 10.55 13.21 15.65
N GLY A 98 11.41 12.78 16.59
CA GLY A 98 10.97 12.37 17.92
C GLY A 98 10.01 11.19 17.83
N ASN A 99 8.84 11.31 18.45
CA ASN A 99 7.79 10.28 18.39
C ASN A 99 6.81 10.48 17.22
N MET A 100 7.07 11.45 16.33
CA MET A 100 6.22 11.68 15.17
C MET A 100 6.74 10.93 13.94
N PRO A 101 5.95 10.01 13.38
CA PRO A 101 6.24 9.39 12.08
C PRO A 101 6.29 10.41 10.94
N PRO A 102 7.08 10.14 9.88
CA PRO A 102 7.25 11.06 8.77
C PRO A 102 5.91 11.27 8.03
N PRO A 103 5.64 12.48 7.51
CA PRO A 103 4.39 12.74 6.79
C PRO A 103 4.29 11.99 5.46
N ARG A 104 5.41 11.45 4.97
CA ARG A 104 5.50 10.65 3.74
C ARG A 104 6.60 9.60 3.89
N LEU A 105 6.32 8.40 3.41
CA LEU A 105 7.35 7.39 3.13
C LEU A 105 8.06 7.79 1.84
N ARG A 106 9.37 8.01 1.92
CA ARG A 106 10.21 8.55 0.83
C ARG A 106 11.02 7.46 0.13
N PHE A 107 11.46 6.47 0.89
CA PHE A 107 12.27 5.37 0.38
C PHE A 107 11.37 4.21 -0.01
N ALA A 108 11.54 3.74 -1.23
CA ALA A 108 10.89 2.57 -1.76
C ALA A 108 11.87 1.51 -2.22
N ARG A 109 11.33 0.32 -2.48
CA ARG A 109 11.99 -0.79 -3.17
C ARG A 109 11.09 -1.27 -4.32
N PRO A 110 11.65 -1.79 -5.42
CA PRO A 110 10.87 -2.46 -6.45
C PRO A 110 10.04 -3.59 -5.83
N LEU A 111 8.81 -3.74 -6.29
CA LEU A 111 8.01 -4.92 -5.93
C LEU A 111 8.66 -6.17 -6.55
N PRO A 112 8.72 -7.31 -5.86
CA PRO A 112 9.25 -8.54 -6.44
C PRO A 112 8.48 -8.93 -7.72
N ALA A 113 9.22 -9.38 -8.74
CA ALA A 113 8.67 -9.59 -10.08
C ALA A 113 7.62 -10.72 -10.17
N ASP A 114 7.62 -11.63 -9.21
CA ASP A 114 6.65 -12.73 -9.06
C ASP A 114 5.36 -12.32 -8.34
N ILE A 115 5.30 -11.09 -7.80
CA ILE A 115 4.14 -10.58 -7.07
C ILE A 115 3.36 -9.63 -7.98
N SER A 116 2.29 -10.16 -8.60
CA SER A 116 1.45 -9.43 -9.54
C SER A 116 -0.03 -9.48 -9.17
N GLY A 117 -0.73 -8.36 -9.39
CA GLY A 117 -2.17 -8.23 -9.14
C GLY A 117 -2.53 -8.09 -7.67
N LEU A 118 -3.76 -7.62 -7.43
CA LEU A 118 -4.23 -7.20 -6.11
C LEU A 118 -4.10 -8.30 -5.03
N HIS A 119 -4.57 -9.51 -5.32
CA HIS A 119 -4.60 -10.59 -4.32
C HIS A 119 -3.21 -11.08 -3.93
N ALA A 120 -2.28 -11.21 -4.89
CA ALA A 120 -0.91 -11.62 -4.58
C ALA A 120 -0.19 -10.52 -3.79
N CYS A 121 -0.34 -9.25 -4.19
CA CYS A 121 0.21 -8.12 -3.47
C CYS A 121 -0.34 -8.02 -2.04
N LEU A 122 -1.64 -8.23 -1.83
CA LEU A 122 -2.24 -8.19 -0.50
C LEU A 122 -1.72 -9.31 0.40
N ARG A 123 -1.66 -10.54 -0.10
CA ARG A 123 -1.10 -11.67 0.67
C ARG A 123 0.36 -11.39 1.05
N TRP A 124 1.17 -10.99 0.06
CA TRP A 124 2.57 -10.63 0.28
C TRP A 124 2.71 -9.51 1.31
N PHE A 125 1.90 -8.45 1.20
CA PHE A 125 1.88 -7.32 2.12
C PHE A 125 1.58 -7.79 3.54
N CYS A 126 0.45 -8.48 3.74
CA CYS A 126 0.01 -8.93 5.07
C CYS A 126 1.02 -9.86 5.73
N GLN A 127 1.70 -10.72 4.96
CA GLN A 127 2.80 -11.56 5.46
C GLN A 127 3.97 -10.70 5.98
N HIS A 128 4.36 -9.65 5.26
CA HIS A 128 5.50 -8.83 5.67
C HIS A 128 5.21 -7.95 6.89
N VAL A 129 3.98 -7.48 7.05
CA VAL A 129 3.59 -6.65 8.21
C VAL A 129 2.93 -7.43 9.34
N ASN A 130 2.89 -8.76 9.26
CA ASN A 130 2.26 -9.63 10.25
C ASN A 130 0.80 -9.25 10.57
N ILE A 131 0.01 -9.00 9.53
CA ILE A 131 -1.43 -8.79 9.63
C ILE A 131 -2.13 -10.12 9.41
N ALA A 132 -2.90 -10.56 10.40
CA ALA A 132 -3.87 -11.64 10.21
C ALA A 132 -5.12 -11.08 9.51
N LEU A 133 -5.52 -11.70 8.40
CA LEU A 133 -6.77 -11.38 7.68
C LEU A 133 -7.91 -12.33 8.07
N ASP A 134 -7.81 -13.04 9.20
CA ASP A 134 -8.78 -14.06 9.58
C ASP A 134 -10.21 -13.48 9.62
N GLY A 135 -11.13 -14.12 8.89
CA GLY A 135 -12.51 -13.65 8.75
C GLY A 135 -12.71 -12.38 7.92
N THR A 136 -11.65 -11.81 7.32
CA THR A 136 -11.74 -10.65 6.44
C THR A 136 -11.89 -11.10 4.98
N THR A 137 -13.05 -10.84 4.38
CA THR A 137 -13.26 -11.06 2.95
C THR A 137 -13.02 -9.74 2.22
N VAL A 138 -12.12 -9.75 1.24
CA VAL A 138 -11.91 -8.60 0.34
C VAL A 138 -12.92 -8.74 -0.80
N PRO A 139 -13.90 -7.84 -0.93
CA PRO A 139 -14.80 -7.88 -2.07
C PRO A 139 -14.02 -7.69 -3.38
N PRO A 140 -14.49 -8.26 -4.50
CA PRO A 140 -13.88 -8.02 -5.80
C PRO A 140 -13.81 -6.50 -6.07
N PRO A 141 -12.74 -6.02 -6.72
CA PRO A 141 -12.63 -4.61 -7.06
C PRO A 141 -13.73 -4.19 -8.04
N PRO A 142 -14.26 -2.96 -7.95
CA PRO A 142 -15.24 -2.44 -8.89
C PRO A 142 -14.70 -2.48 -10.33
N SER A 143 -15.58 -2.78 -11.28
CA SER A 143 -15.26 -2.71 -12.71
C SER A 143 -15.06 -1.26 -13.16
N ALA A 144 -14.43 -1.08 -14.33
CA ALA A 144 -14.41 0.20 -15.01
C ALA A 144 -15.85 0.64 -15.34
N ASP A 145 -16.19 1.88 -14.99
CA ASP A 145 -17.50 2.47 -15.32
C ASP A 145 -17.46 3.22 -16.66
N ARG A 146 -16.27 3.38 -17.25
CA ARG A 146 -16.07 3.92 -18.60
C ARG A 146 -15.76 2.78 -19.57
N LEU A 147 -16.65 2.59 -20.54
CA LEU A 147 -16.29 1.96 -21.82
C LEU A 147 -15.31 2.91 -22.51
N LEU A 148 -14.05 2.46 -22.68
CA LEU A 148 -13.06 3.14 -23.51
C LEU A 148 -13.48 3.11 -24.99
#